data_AF-A0AAD7IVZ8-F1
#
_entry.id   AF-A0AAD7IVZ8-F1
#
_cell.length_a   1.000
_cell.length_b   1.000
_cell.length_c   1.000
_cell.angle_alpha   90.00
_cell.angle_beta   90.00
_cell.angle_gamma   90.00
#
_symmetry.space_group_name_H-M   'P 1'
#
loop_
_entity.id
_entity.type
_entity.pdbx_description
1 polymer ?
#
loop_
_entity_poly.entity_id
_entity_poly.type
_entity_poly.pdbx_seq_one_letter_code
_entity_poly.pdbx_strand_id
1 'polypeptide(L)'
;MTSSLFELAIKDDLEIIHLFPSLRPTYDAMAEVPINAQHALRCVRRLVLGNTGVNVGGFQITALIIRRHLEESDFTNSTIDNLLDPADPQDTARALSLLMTMQNLGNPAPGSTPRFCATREALRNLGSLRFELEGTQE
;
A
#
# COMPACT_ATOMS: atom_id res chain seq x y z
N MET A 1 -13.00 9.29 26.27
CA MET A 1 -12.73 7.88 25.92
C MET A 1 -12.76 7.83 24.40
N THR A 2 -11.59 7.59 23.82
CA THR A 2 -11.29 7.82 22.42
C THR A 2 -12.00 6.78 21.55
N SER A 3 -13.17 7.14 21.06
CA SER A 3 -13.81 6.45 19.94
C SER A 3 -12.81 6.43 18.79
N SER A 4 -12.36 5.22 18.46
CA SER A 4 -11.45 4.97 17.36
C SER A 4 -12.10 5.49 16.08
N LEU A 5 -11.37 6.32 15.32
CA LEU A 5 -11.78 6.82 13.99
C LEU A 5 -12.25 5.69 13.05
N PHE A 6 -11.97 4.44 13.37
CA PHE A 6 -12.33 3.22 12.66
C PHE A 6 -13.77 2.74 12.82
N GLU A 7 -14.47 3.02 13.93
CA GLU A 7 -15.84 2.48 14.13
C GLU A 7 -16.89 3.14 13.22
N LEU A 8 -16.57 4.30 12.64
CA LEU A 8 -17.38 4.92 11.60
C LEU A 8 -17.01 4.46 10.18
N ALA A 9 -15.82 3.87 10.00
CA ALA A 9 -15.25 3.54 8.69
C ALA A 9 -15.89 2.31 8.01
N ILE A 10 -16.60 1.49 8.77
CA ILE A 10 -17.18 0.23 8.27
C ILE A 10 -18.62 0.43 7.74
N LYS A 11 -19.26 1.58 8.00
CA LYS A 11 -20.67 1.76 7.63
C LYS A 11 -20.89 2.38 6.26
N ASP A 12 -19.85 2.92 5.64
CA ASP A 12 -19.87 3.40 4.28
C ASP A 12 -18.48 3.16 3.70
N ASP A 13 -18.39 2.38 2.62
CA ASP A 13 -17.20 2.01 1.82
C ASP A 13 -16.32 3.21 1.34
N LEU A 14 -16.62 4.43 1.79
CA LEU A 14 -16.05 5.72 1.44
C LEU A 14 -14.78 6.13 2.21
N GLU A 15 -14.43 5.52 3.35
CA GLU A 15 -13.33 6.05 4.18
C GLU A 15 -11.91 5.67 3.74
N ILE A 16 -11.71 4.53 3.05
CA ILE A 16 -10.40 4.22 2.42
C ILE A 16 -10.02 5.30 1.40
N ILE A 17 -11.03 5.91 0.75
CA ILE A 17 -10.88 7.01 -0.19
C ILE A 17 -10.51 8.32 0.53
N HIS A 18 -10.98 8.51 1.76
CA HIS A 18 -10.63 9.69 2.57
C HIS A 18 -9.18 9.63 3.07
N LEU A 19 -8.66 8.43 3.36
CA LEU A 19 -7.24 8.22 3.69
C LEU A 19 -6.33 8.40 2.46
N PHE A 20 -6.85 8.13 1.25
CA PHE A 20 -6.11 8.29 -0.01
C PHE A 20 -7.01 8.84 -1.13
N PRO A 21 -7.14 10.16 -1.27
CA PRO A 21 -7.99 10.81 -2.28
C PRO A 21 -7.69 10.37 -3.74
N SER A 22 -6.49 9.84 -3.98
CA SER A 22 -6.05 9.26 -5.25
C SER A 22 -6.77 7.97 -5.63
N LEU A 23 -7.44 7.29 -4.69
CA LEU A 23 -8.20 6.06 -4.92
C LEU A 23 -9.63 6.33 -5.43
N ARG A 24 -10.14 7.56 -5.24
CA ARG A 24 -11.53 7.98 -5.52
C ARG A 24 -12.04 7.72 -6.95
N PRO A 25 -11.27 8.03 -8.02
CA PRO A 25 -11.78 7.86 -9.38
C PRO A 25 -11.97 6.39 -9.77
N THR A 26 -11.23 5.48 -9.13
CA THR A 26 -11.33 4.04 -9.37
C THR A 26 -12.52 3.43 -8.65
N TYR A 27 -12.85 3.99 -7.47
CA TYR A 27 -13.97 3.56 -6.64
C TYR A 27 -15.34 3.92 -7.24
N ASP A 28 -15.50 5.14 -7.77
CA ASP A 28 -16.78 5.61 -8.33
C ASP A 28 -17.22 4.78 -9.56
N ALA A 29 -16.29 4.08 -10.21
CA ALA A 29 -16.57 3.17 -11.34
C ALA A 29 -17.00 1.75 -10.91
N MET A 30 -16.95 1.41 -9.61
CA MET A 30 -17.07 0.04 -9.09
C MET A 30 -18.20 -0.15 -8.05
N ALA A 31 -19.09 0.85 -7.91
CA ALA A 31 -20.06 1.04 -6.83
C ALA A 31 -21.16 -0.03 -6.60
N GLU A 32 -21.03 -1.25 -7.14
CA GLU A 32 -22.00 -2.34 -6.95
C GLU A 32 -21.40 -3.63 -6.33
N VAL A 33 -20.10 -3.66 -6.01
CA VAL A 33 -19.45 -4.87 -5.47
C VAL A 33 -19.11 -4.68 -3.99
N PRO A 34 -19.60 -5.54 -3.07
CA PRO A 34 -19.20 -5.47 -1.66
C PRO A 34 -17.68 -5.63 -1.55
N ILE A 35 -17.01 -4.58 -1.08
CA ILE A 35 -15.55 -4.52 -1.01
C ILE A 35 -15.11 -5.35 0.20
N ASN A 36 -14.75 -6.60 -0.05
CA ASN A 36 -14.05 -7.38 0.96
C ASN A 36 -12.56 -6.98 1.03
N ALA A 37 -11.92 -7.24 2.17
CA ALA A 37 -10.49 -6.99 2.42
C ALA A 37 -9.57 -7.41 1.26
N GLN A 38 -9.84 -8.57 0.66
CA GLN A 38 -9.07 -9.09 -0.47
C GLN A 38 -9.20 -8.21 -1.72
N HIS A 39 -10.37 -7.62 -1.95
CA HIS A 39 -10.58 -6.65 -3.02
C HIS A 39 -9.77 -5.38 -2.80
N ALA A 40 -9.78 -4.83 -1.58
CA ALA A 40 -9.00 -3.64 -1.25
C ALA A 40 -7.48 -3.89 -1.40
N LEU A 41 -6.97 -5.04 -0.92
CA LEU A 41 -5.57 -5.44 -1.11
C LEU A 41 -5.17 -5.49 -2.58
N ARG A 42 -6.02 -6.09 -3.44
CA ARG A 42 -5.80 -6.11 -4.90
C ARG A 42 -5.78 -4.72 -5.50
N CYS A 43 -6.69 -3.83 -5.08
CA CYS A 43 -6.72 -2.45 -5.56
C CYS A 43 -5.45 -1.69 -5.20
N VAL A 44 -5.01 -1.77 -3.94
CA VAL A 44 -3.76 -1.14 -3.49
C VAL A 44 -2.58 -1.64 -4.32
N ARG A 45 -2.42 -2.97 -4.46
CA ARG A 45 -1.33 -3.55 -5.26
C ARG A 45 -1.38 -3.07 -6.71
N ARG A 46 -2.56 -3.12 -7.35
CA ARG A 46 -2.73 -2.69 -8.74
C ARG A 46 -2.32 -1.22 -8.94
N LEU A 47 -2.68 -0.35 -8.00
CA LEU A 47 -2.38 1.08 -8.11
C LEU A 47 -0.90 1.37 -7.89
N VAL A 48 -0.29 0.71 -6.90
CA VAL A 48 1.13 0.83 -6.59
C VAL A 48 2.01 0.32 -7.74
N LEU A 49 1.61 -0.77 -8.39
CA LEU A 49 2.31 -1.36 -9.53
C LEU A 49 1.93 -0.73 -10.88
N GLY A 50 0.89 0.10 -10.92
CA GLY A 50 0.49 0.82 -12.12
C GLY A 50 1.50 1.88 -12.55
N ASN A 51 1.41 2.32 -13.81
CA ASN A 51 2.33 3.30 -14.39
C ASN A 51 2.37 4.63 -13.63
N THR A 52 1.26 5.03 -13.01
CA THR A 52 1.17 6.26 -12.23
C THR A 52 1.67 6.09 -10.80
N GLY A 53 1.48 4.93 -10.17
CA GLY A 53 1.72 4.74 -8.74
C GLY A 53 0.66 5.41 -7.84
N VAL A 54 0.95 5.52 -6.55
CA VAL A 54 0.08 6.10 -5.51
C VAL A 54 0.77 7.26 -4.82
N ASN A 55 0.08 8.39 -4.63
CA ASN A 55 0.59 9.49 -3.83
C ASN A 55 0.32 9.25 -2.33
N VAL A 56 1.38 9.23 -1.52
CA VAL A 56 1.33 9.07 -0.07
C VAL A 56 2.07 10.24 0.58
N GLY A 57 1.37 11.12 1.29
CA GLY A 57 2.00 12.26 1.98
C GLY A 57 2.78 13.21 1.07
N GLY A 58 2.39 13.34 -0.20
CA GLY A 58 3.10 14.16 -1.19
C GLY A 58 4.21 13.42 -1.95
N PHE A 59 4.43 12.14 -1.66
CA PHE A 59 5.40 11.30 -2.36
C PHE A 59 4.69 10.38 -3.36
N GLN A 60 5.04 10.48 -4.63
CA GLN A 60 4.52 9.59 -5.67
C GLN A 60 5.21 8.22 -5.59
N ILE A 61 4.61 7.27 -4.90
CA ILE A 61 5.12 5.90 -4.73
C ILE A 61 4.84 5.08 -5.98
N THR A 62 5.90 4.62 -6.65
CA THR A 62 5.83 3.76 -7.83
C THR A 62 6.57 2.45 -7.59
N ALA A 63 6.35 1.45 -8.44
CA ALA A 63 7.12 0.20 -8.41
C ALA A 63 8.64 0.43 -8.45
N LEU A 64 9.11 1.46 -9.18
CA LEU A 64 10.53 1.82 -9.23
C LEU A 64 11.06 2.32 -7.87
N ILE A 65 10.28 3.15 -7.19
CA ILE A 65 10.65 3.65 -5.86
C ILE A 65 10.67 2.48 -4.87
N ILE A 66 9.66 1.62 -4.90
CA ILE A 66 9.60 0.45 -4.02
C ILE A 66 10.82 -0.45 -4.26
N ARG A 67 11.11 -0.79 -5.52
CA ARG A 67 12.30 -1.58 -5.90
C ARG A 67 13.56 -0.99 -5.27
N ARG A 68 13.81 0.30 -5.45
CA ARG A 68 15.01 0.98 -4.90
C ARG A 68 15.10 0.87 -3.38
N HIS A 69 13.98 0.99 -2.68
CA HIS A 69 13.94 0.85 -1.22
C HIS A 69 14.12 -0.61 -0.76
N LEU A 70 13.64 -1.59 -1.53
CA LEU A 70 13.87 -3.01 -1.26
C LEU A 70 15.33 -3.41 -1.52
N GLU A 71 15.93 -2.93 -2.60
CA GLU A 71 17.35 -3.16 -2.92
C GLU A 71 18.27 -2.65 -1.80
N GLU A 72 17.95 -1.50 -1.19
CA GLU A 72 18.70 -0.93 -0.06
C GLU A 72 18.43 -1.66 1.27
N SER A 73 17.48 -2.59 1.31
CA SER A 73 17.16 -3.40 2.49
C SER A 73 17.51 -4.88 2.31
N ASP A 74 18.51 -5.16 1.46
CA ASP A 74 19.09 -6.48 1.23
C ASP A 74 18.11 -7.54 0.69
N PHE A 75 16.99 -7.12 0.10
CA PHE A 75 16.11 -8.05 -0.61
C PHE A 75 16.76 -8.51 -1.93
N THR A 76 16.70 -9.81 -2.22
CA THR A 76 17.21 -10.35 -3.48
C THR A 76 16.39 -9.85 -4.67
N ASN A 77 17.03 -9.65 -5.83
CA ASN A 77 16.32 -9.27 -7.06
C ASN A 77 15.17 -10.22 -7.38
N SER A 78 15.34 -11.53 -7.16
CA SER A 78 14.27 -12.53 -7.34
C SER A 78 13.06 -12.29 -6.43
N THR A 79 13.27 -11.87 -5.18
CA THR A 79 12.19 -11.55 -4.24
C THR A 79 11.48 -10.28 -4.67
N ILE A 80 12.24 -9.26 -5.06
CA ILE A 80 11.71 -7.98 -5.52
C ILE A 80 10.88 -8.18 -6.80
N ASP A 81 11.39 -8.94 -7.75
CA ASP A 81 10.71 -9.23 -9.02
C ASP A 81 9.40 -9.97 -8.77
N ASN A 82 9.39 -10.95 -7.86
CA ASN A 82 8.16 -11.66 -7.48
C ASN A 82 7.11 -10.71 -6.85
N LEU A 83 7.53 -9.86 -5.90
CA LEU A 83 6.63 -8.92 -5.21
C LEU A 83 6.03 -7.88 -6.18
N LEU A 84 6.86 -7.38 -7.10
CA LEU A 84 6.49 -6.31 -8.05
C LEU A 84 5.96 -6.83 -9.40
N ASP A 85 5.81 -8.13 -9.56
CA ASP A 85 5.34 -8.76 -10.79
C ASP A 85 3.88 -8.37 -11.12
N PRO A 86 3.62 -7.65 -12.22
CA PRO A 86 2.27 -7.26 -12.59
C PRO A 86 1.45 -8.41 -13.20
N ALA A 87 2.04 -9.59 -13.46
CA ALA A 87 1.41 -10.67 -14.22
C ALA A 87 0.16 -11.26 -13.54
N ASP A 88 0.12 -11.28 -12.20
CA ASP A 88 -1.07 -11.69 -11.45
C ASP A 88 -1.59 -10.56 -10.54
N PRO A 89 -2.49 -9.70 -11.05
CA PRO A 89 -3.12 -8.65 -10.25
C PRO A 89 -4.15 -9.18 -9.25
N GLN A 90 -4.50 -10.48 -9.30
CA GLN A 90 -5.46 -11.12 -8.40
C GLN A 90 -4.80 -11.78 -7.19
N ASP A 91 -3.46 -11.91 -7.19
CA ASP A 91 -2.70 -12.52 -6.10
C ASP A 91 -2.71 -11.64 -4.84
N THR A 92 -3.69 -11.94 -3.98
CA THR A 92 -3.91 -11.25 -2.71
C THR A 92 -2.79 -11.56 -1.70
N ALA A 93 -2.18 -12.74 -1.80
CA ALA A 93 -1.05 -13.12 -0.94
C ALA A 93 0.20 -12.28 -1.27
N ARG A 94 0.46 -12.01 -2.55
CA ARG A 94 1.51 -11.06 -2.97
C ARG A 94 1.21 -9.63 -2.57
N ALA A 95 -0.06 -9.20 -2.66
CA ALA A 95 -0.46 -7.87 -2.19
C ALA A 95 -0.16 -7.69 -0.70
N LEU A 96 -0.56 -8.66 0.11
CA LEU A 96 -0.28 -8.68 1.54
C LEU A 96 1.23 -8.72 1.82
N SER A 97 1.95 -9.61 1.14
CA SER A 97 3.41 -9.73 1.28
C SER A 97 4.09 -8.40 0.97
N LEU A 98 3.69 -7.71 -0.11
CA LEU A 98 4.23 -6.41 -0.48
C LEU A 98 3.99 -5.36 0.62
N LEU A 99 2.78 -5.27 1.17
CA LEU A 99 2.47 -4.35 2.28
C LEU A 99 3.27 -4.67 3.54
N MET A 100 3.40 -5.96 3.89
CA MET A 100 4.22 -6.42 5.00
C MET A 100 5.69 -6.01 4.80
N THR A 101 6.24 -6.25 3.61
CA THR A 101 7.61 -5.88 3.28
C THR A 101 7.82 -4.37 3.38
N MET A 102 6.89 -3.55 2.85
CA MET A 102 6.98 -2.09 2.94
C MET A 102 6.93 -1.57 4.37
N GLN A 103 6.08 -2.15 5.23
CA GLN A 103 6.03 -1.76 6.64
C GLN A 103 7.33 -2.11 7.38
N ASN A 104 7.89 -3.29 7.09
CA ASN A 104 9.06 -3.81 7.78
C ASN A 104 10.39 -3.30 7.21
N LEU A 105 10.36 -2.33 6.27
CA LEU A 105 11.56 -1.67 5.77
C LEU A 105 12.41 -1.16 6.95
N GLY A 106 13.68 -1.55 7.00
CA GLY A 106 14.65 -1.07 8.01
C GLY A 106 14.91 0.43 7.90
N ASN A 107 15.62 1.03 8.86
CA ASN A 107 15.95 2.46 8.76
C ASN A 107 16.84 2.73 7.54
N PRO A 108 16.72 3.91 6.88
CA PRO A 108 17.62 4.27 5.80
C PRO A 108 19.08 4.23 6.25
N ALA A 109 19.99 3.86 5.34
CA ALA A 109 21.42 3.88 5.59
C ALA A 109 21.93 5.26 6.05
N PRO A 110 22.96 5.32 6.90
CA PRO A 110 23.60 6.58 7.28
C PRO A 110 24.04 7.38 6.05
N GLY A 111 23.70 8.67 6.00
CA GLY A 111 23.98 9.53 4.85
C GLY A 111 22.91 9.53 3.75
N SER A 112 21.81 8.78 3.93
CA SER A 112 20.64 8.88 3.05
C SER A 112 20.09 10.31 3.00
N THR A 113 19.62 10.71 1.82
CA THR A 113 19.02 12.05 1.65
C THR A 113 17.73 12.17 2.47
N PRO A 114 17.39 13.38 2.98
CA PRO A 114 16.13 13.60 3.71
C PRO A 114 14.88 13.14 2.94
N ARG A 115 14.89 13.33 1.61
CA ARG A 115 13.81 12.88 0.72
C ARG A 115 13.66 11.35 0.70
N PHE A 116 14.77 10.62 0.68
CA PHE A 116 14.76 9.16 0.72
C PHE A 116 14.23 8.66 2.07
N CYS A 117 14.64 9.29 3.18
CA CYS A 117 14.13 8.97 4.51
C CYS A 117 12.60 9.17 4.59
N ALA A 118 12.10 10.32 4.14
CA ALA A 118 10.67 10.62 4.13
C ALA A 118 9.88 9.69 3.19
N THR A 119 10.44 9.33 2.03
CA THR A 119 9.83 8.36 1.11
C THR A 119 9.74 6.98 1.77
N ARG A 120 10.76 6.59 2.55
CA ARG A 120 10.74 5.33 3.30
C ARG A 120 9.66 5.33 4.38
N GLU A 121 9.46 6.43 5.08
CA GLU A 121 8.35 6.56 6.03
C GLU A 121 6.99 6.47 5.33
N ALA A 122 6.84 7.12 4.16
CA ALA A 122 5.63 7.01 3.36
C ALA A 122 5.37 5.55 2.91
N LEU A 123 6.40 4.79 2.54
CA LEU A 123 6.28 3.35 2.24
C LEU A 123 5.83 2.55 3.47
N ARG A 124 6.39 2.83 4.65
CA ARG A 124 5.98 2.14 5.89
C ARG A 124 4.52 2.42 6.24
N ASN A 125 4.08 3.67 6.08
CA ASN A 125 2.69 4.08 6.27
C ASN A 125 1.76 3.43 5.25
N LEU A 126 2.19 3.27 4.00
CA LEU A 126 1.43 2.49 3.01
C LEU A 126 1.33 1.01 3.42
N GLY A 127 2.41 0.46 3.97
CA GLY A 127 2.47 -0.91 4.48
C GLY A 127 1.58 -1.18 5.69
N SER A 128 1.24 -0.17 6.51
CA SER A 128 0.36 -0.33 7.67
C SER A 128 -1.11 -0.56 7.30
N LEU A 129 -1.51 -0.26 6.06
CA LEU A 129 -2.87 -0.56 5.57
C LEU A 129 -3.23 -2.03 5.70
N ARG A 130 -2.26 -2.95 5.75
CA ARG A 130 -2.59 -4.36 5.96
C ARG A 130 -3.39 -4.60 7.25
N PHE A 131 -3.13 -3.86 8.33
CA PHE A 131 -3.82 -4.09 9.60
C PHE A 131 -5.28 -3.64 9.53
N GLU A 132 -5.51 -2.57 8.78
CA GLU A 132 -6.83 -2.05 8.47
C GLU A 132 -7.62 -3.00 7.58
N LEU A 133 -6.93 -3.65 6.65
CA LEU A 133 -7.52 -4.58 5.69
C LEU A 133 -7.67 -6.00 6.26
N GLU A 134 -6.79 -6.48 7.14
CA GLU A 134 -6.90 -7.80 7.78
C GLU A 134 -7.88 -7.78 8.97
N GLY A 135 -8.06 -6.63 9.63
CA GLY A 135 -8.93 -6.47 10.79
C GLY A 135 -10.44 -6.54 10.51
N THR A 136 -10.86 -6.75 9.27
CA THR A 136 -12.27 -6.82 8.86
C THR A 136 -12.85 -8.24 8.85
N GLN A 137 -12.22 -9.18 9.57
CA GLN A 137 -12.79 -10.53 9.80
C GLN A 137 -13.34 -10.63 11.23
N GLU A 138 -14.53 -10.07 11.46
CA GLU A 138 -15.44 -10.49 12.54
C GLU A 138 -16.72 -11.07 11.94
#